data_AF-A0A914S6I1-F1
#
_entry.id   AF-A0A914S6I1-F1
#
_cell.length_a   1.000
_cell.length_b   1.000
_cell.length_c   1.000
_cell.angle_alpha   90.00
_cell.angle_beta   90.00
_cell.angle_gamma   90.00
#
_symmetry.space_group_name_H-M   'P 1'
#
loop_
_entity.id
_entity.type
_entity.pdbx_description
1 polymer ?
#
loop_
_entity_poly.entity_id
_entity_poly.type
_entity_poly.pdbx_seq_one_letter_code
_entity_poly.pdbx_strand_id
1 'polypeptide(L)'
;MMSLGIESEWPISVIDLDKRIVCVSSRFPKHCRLKVQRQREEAAAILRQDIDASKQFISPSMKLSGMLMMNKFSEMRGCHADSRVVEFLSHLDLLPREQSTRIGFIRQFLLSLENRARAFIMYVKDASKPRDGDKQHATSGGWSLSAARKALDLFSETSFAIVLAEAERLQPDIAQFIYDSKRRL
;
A
#
# COMPACT_ATOMS: atom_id res chain seq x y z
N MET A 1 18.28 10.61 4.22
CA MET A 1 16.94 11.00 3.73
C MET A 1 16.06 9.83 3.28
N MET A 2 16.60 8.65 2.90
CA MET A 2 15.80 7.53 2.35
C MET A 2 15.37 6.44 3.37
N SER A 3 15.48 6.66 4.68
CA SER A 3 14.93 5.71 5.68
C SER A 3 13.43 5.96 5.95
N LEU A 4 13.00 7.22 5.91
CA LEU A 4 11.63 7.65 6.27
C LEU A 4 10.53 6.91 5.51
N GLY A 5 10.77 6.57 4.23
CA GLY A 5 9.77 5.92 3.39
C GLY A 5 9.46 4.45 3.72
N ILE A 6 10.27 3.78 4.55
CA ILE A 6 10.00 2.42 5.06
C ILE A 6 9.42 2.47 6.47
N GLU A 7 9.76 3.50 7.24
CA GLU A 7 9.21 3.72 8.57
C GLU A 7 7.73 4.12 8.51
N SER A 8 7.29 4.73 7.41
CA SER A 8 5.89 5.05 7.16
C SER A 8 4.99 3.81 7.27
N GLU A 9 3.75 4.03 7.70
CA GLU A 9 2.73 2.98 7.74
C GLU A 9 2.33 2.52 6.34
N TRP A 10 2.24 3.48 5.41
CA TRP A 10 1.84 3.27 4.03
C TRP A 10 2.96 3.56 3.04
N PRO A 11 2.93 2.95 1.83
CA PRO A 11 3.73 3.41 0.71
C PRO A 11 3.57 4.92 0.50
N ILE A 12 4.67 5.58 0.16
CA ILE A 12 4.70 7.04 0.00
C ILE A 12 4.79 7.41 -1.47
N SER A 13 4.30 8.61 -1.79
CA SER A 13 4.53 9.25 -3.09
C SER A 13 5.37 10.49 -2.89
N VAL A 14 6.35 10.69 -3.78
CA VAL A 14 7.18 11.89 -3.87
C VAL A 14 6.78 12.62 -5.14
N ILE A 15 6.31 13.86 -4.97
CA ILE A 15 5.89 14.75 -6.04
C ILE A 15 6.91 15.89 -6.09
N ASP A 16 7.71 15.92 -7.15
CA ASP A 16 8.67 16.98 -7.43
C ASP A 16 8.07 17.89 -8.50
N LEU A 17 7.67 19.11 -8.10
CA LEU A 17 7.01 20.07 -8.99
C LEU A 17 7.99 20.70 -9.98
N ASP A 18 9.23 20.93 -9.57
CA ASP A 18 10.26 21.55 -10.40
C ASP A 18 10.68 20.60 -11.53
N LYS A 19 10.85 19.32 -11.21
CA LYS A 19 11.18 18.29 -12.19
C LYS A 19 9.97 17.70 -12.88
N ARG A 20 8.75 18.00 -12.41
CA ARG A 20 7.48 17.42 -12.87
C ARG A 20 7.47 15.90 -12.81
N ILE A 21 8.03 15.34 -11.74
CA ILE A 21 8.16 13.89 -11.54
C ILE A 21 7.26 13.47 -10.39
N VAL A 22 6.54 12.36 -10.61
CA VAL A 22 5.83 11.65 -9.54
C VAL A 22 6.39 10.24 -9.43
N CYS A 23 6.97 9.95 -8.26
CA CYS A 23 7.50 8.64 -7.93
C CYS A 23 6.77 8.05 -6.73
N VAL A 24 6.55 6.75 -6.75
CA VAL A 24 5.91 6.02 -5.65
C VAL A 24 6.88 5.01 -5.08
N SER A 25 6.86 4.80 -3.77
CA SER A 25 7.60 3.70 -3.16
C SER A 25 6.96 2.35 -3.48
N SER A 26 7.53 1.27 -2.94
CA SER A 26 7.07 -0.08 -3.24
C SER A 26 5.58 -0.31 -2.89
N ARG A 27 4.89 -1.18 -3.65
CA ARG A 27 3.49 -1.55 -3.34
C ARG A 27 3.35 -2.05 -1.90
N PHE A 28 2.19 -1.84 -1.30
CA PHE A 28 1.88 -2.20 0.09
C PHE A 28 2.42 -3.57 0.55
N PRO A 29 2.27 -4.69 -0.20
CA PRO A 29 2.78 -5.98 0.26
C PRO A 29 4.31 -6.03 0.37
N LYS A 30 5.02 -5.38 -0.58
CA LYS A 30 6.48 -5.28 -0.57
C LYS A 30 6.91 -4.32 0.54
N HIS A 31 6.20 -3.20 0.72
CA HIS A 31 6.42 -2.22 1.78
C HIS A 31 6.37 -2.87 3.16
N CYS A 32 5.30 -3.60 3.49
CA CYS A 32 5.16 -4.28 4.78
C CYS A 32 6.30 -5.28 5.03
N ARG A 33 6.73 -6.05 4.01
CA ARG A 33 7.88 -6.96 4.17
C ARG A 33 9.17 -6.22 4.44
N LEU A 34 9.44 -5.13 3.72
CA LEU A 34 10.64 -4.32 3.89
C LEU A 34 10.66 -3.67 5.28
N LYS A 35 9.51 -3.20 5.77
CA LYS A 35 9.35 -2.65 7.11
C LYS A 35 9.66 -3.69 8.19
N VAL A 36 9.08 -4.88 8.11
CA VAL A 36 9.37 -5.97 9.05
C VAL A 36 10.85 -6.39 8.99
N GLN A 37 11.42 -6.47 7.79
CA GLN A 37 12.84 -6.82 7.63
C GLN A 37 13.74 -5.77 8.31
N ARG A 38 13.48 -4.48 8.10
CA ARG A 38 14.23 -3.41 8.75
C ARG A 38 14.10 -3.47 10.28
N GLN A 39 12.89 -3.64 10.80
CA GLN A 39 12.66 -3.74 12.25
C GLN A 39 13.46 -4.90 12.86
N ARG A 40 13.56 -6.04 12.17
CA ARG A 40 14.39 -7.18 12.59
C ARG A 40 15.88 -6.84 12.57
N GLU A 41 16.35 -6.14 11.54
CA GLU A 41 17.75 -5.72 11.42
C GLU A 41 18.12 -4.71 12.51
N GLU A 42 17.24 -3.75 12.80
CA GLU A 42 17.40 -2.77 13.90
C GLU A 42 17.44 -3.47 15.25
N ALA A 43 16.50 -4.38 15.53
CA ALA A 43 16.50 -5.16 16.77
C ALA A 43 17.78 -6.02 16.89
N ALA A 44 18.23 -6.64 15.80
CA ALA A 44 19.46 -7.42 15.78
C ALA A 44 20.72 -6.55 15.97
N ALA A 45 20.72 -5.30 15.50
CA ALA A 45 21.83 -4.37 15.73
C ALA A 45 21.92 -3.94 17.20
N ILE A 46 20.78 -3.68 17.86
CA ILE A 46 20.72 -3.38 19.29
C ILE A 46 21.25 -4.57 20.09
N LEU A 47 20.76 -5.79 19.82
CA LEU A 47 21.20 -7.01 20.51
C LEU A 47 22.70 -7.30 20.32
N ARG A 48 23.29 -6.89 19.20
CA ARG A 48 24.75 -7.04 18.95
C ARG A 48 25.57 -5.98 19.67
N GLN A 49 25.06 -4.74 19.82
CA GLN A 49 25.76 -3.71 20.60
C GLN A 49 25.97 -4.14 22.05
N ASP A 50 25.01 -4.84 22.65
CA ASP A 50 25.13 -5.37 24.02
C ASP A 50 26.17 -6.51 24.13
N ILE A 51 26.36 -7.29 23.06
CA ILE A 51 27.35 -8.38 22.99
C ILE A 51 28.76 -7.83 22.67
N ASP A 52 28.87 -6.77 21.88
CA ASP A 52 30.15 -6.16 21.52
C ASP A 52 30.69 -5.21 22.61
N ALA A 53 29.82 -4.64 23.46
CA ALA A 53 30.22 -3.95 24.69
C ALA A 53 30.94 -4.88 25.69
N SER A 54 30.72 -6.20 25.60
CA SER A 54 31.43 -7.22 26.39
C SER A 54 32.62 -7.86 25.66
N LYS A 55 32.90 -7.48 24.40
CA LYS A 55 33.99 -8.02 23.57
C LYS A 55 34.84 -6.95 22.90
N GLN A 56 35.16 -5.87 23.61
CA GLN A 56 36.20 -4.91 23.19
C GLN A 56 37.62 -5.52 23.27
N PHE A 57 37.88 -6.61 22.56
CA PHE A 57 39.22 -6.98 22.11
C PHE A 57 39.06 -7.75 20.79
N ILE A 58 39.71 -7.24 19.74
CA ILE A 58 39.94 -7.83 18.40
C ILE A 58 39.06 -7.27 17.27
N SER A 59 39.62 -6.20 16.68
CA SER A 59 39.76 -5.91 15.23
C SER A 59 38.64 -5.21 14.44
N PRO A 60 38.95 -4.10 13.72
CA PRO A 60 38.00 -3.35 12.91
C PRO A 60 38.05 -3.79 11.44
N SER A 61 37.02 -4.53 10.99
CA SER A 61 36.87 -4.82 9.56
C SER A 61 35.41 -5.17 9.23
N MET A 62 34.49 -4.20 9.25
CA MET A 62 33.22 -4.28 8.51
C MET A 62 32.68 -2.86 8.21
N LYS A 63 33.29 -2.19 7.22
CA LYS A 63 32.74 -0.98 6.58
C LYS A 63 32.57 -1.20 5.08
N LEU A 64 31.69 -2.14 4.68
CA LEU A 64 31.29 -2.25 3.28
C LEU A 64 29.87 -2.79 3.05
N SER A 65 29.23 -3.39 4.06
CA SER A 65 27.86 -3.94 3.94
C SER A 65 26.75 -2.89 4.03
N GLY A 66 26.97 -1.78 4.73
CA GLY A 66 25.94 -0.73 4.91
C GLY A 66 25.61 0.06 3.64
N MET A 67 26.58 0.23 2.73
CA MET A 67 26.40 1.06 1.52
C MET A 67 25.67 0.31 0.39
N LEU A 68 25.88 -1.01 0.28
CA LEU A 68 25.18 -1.85 -0.70
C LEU A 68 23.72 -2.15 -0.31
N MET A 69 23.37 -2.09 0.97
CA MET A 69 22.00 -2.29 1.43
C MET A 69 21.10 -1.06 1.24
N MET A 70 21.64 0.17 1.40
CA MET A 70 20.89 1.42 1.20
C MET A 70 20.23 1.52 -0.20
N ASN A 71 20.85 0.95 -1.24
CA ASN A 71 20.33 0.99 -2.60
C ASN A 71 19.15 0.03 -2.86
N LYS A 72 18.91 -0.98 -2.01
CA LYS A 72 17.79 -1.92 -2.20
C LYS A 72 16.45 -1.42 -1.66
N PHE A 73 16.49 -0.43 -0.76
CA PHE A 73 15.34 -0.06 0.06
C PHE A 73 14.46 1.05 -0.53
N SER A 74 14.83 1.63 -1.68
CA SER A 74 14.08 2.71 -2.30
C SER A 74 14.06 2.55 -3.82
N GLU A 75 13.53 1.42 -4.30
CA GLU A 75 13.03 1.35 -5.68
C GLU A 75 11.81 2.27 -5.81
N MET A 76 12.09 3.55 -6.00
CA MET A 76 11.11 4.52 -6.42
C MET A 76 10.73 4.21 -7.85
N ARG A 77 9.42 4.03 -8.10
CA ARG A 77 8.90 3.70 -9.42
C ARG A 77 8.08 4.85 -9.97
N GLY A 78 8.00 4.94 -11.29
CA GLY A 78 7.07 5.83 -11.97
C GLY A 78 5.62 5.55 -11.57
N CYS A 79 4.83 6.61 -11.47
CA CYS A 79 3.39 6.56 -11.31
C CYS A 79 2.70 6.41 -12.68
N HIS A 80 1.64 5.60 -12.73
CA HIS A 80 0.70 5.60 -13.86
C HIS A 80 -0.63 6.17 -13.37
N ALA A 81 -1.18 7.12 -14.11
CA ALA A 81 -2.48 7.69 -13.80
C ALA A 81 -3.61 6.70 -14.08
N ASP A 82 -4.61 6.68 -13.21
CA ASP A 82 -5.85 5.96 -13.46
C ASP A 82 -6.66 6.68 -14.54
N SER A 83 -7.17 5.94 -15.53
CA SER A 83 -7.92 6.53 -16.64
C SER A 83 -9.12 7.35 -16.18
N ARG A 84 -9.80 6.93 -15.10
CA ARG A 84 -10.96 7.66 -14.55
C ARG A 84 -10.57 8.96 -13.87
N VAL A 85 -9.37 9.03 -13.30
CA VAL A 85 -8.83 10.29 -12.74
C VAL A 85 -8.48 11.24 -13.88
N VAL A 86 -7.87 10.74 -14.96
CA VAL A 86 -7.56 11.54 -16.15
C VAL A 86 -8.85 12.10 -16.77
N GLU A 87 -9.86 11.24 -16.95
CA GLU A 87 -11.17 11.63 -17.47
C GLU A 87 -11.86 12.66 -16.56
N PHE A 88 -11.88 12.41 -15.24
CA PHE A 88 -12.41 13.34 -14.26
C PHE A 88 -11.75 14.73 -14.35
N LEU A 89 -10.42 14.78 -14.41
CA LEU A 89 -9.69 16.05 -14.54
C LEU A 89 -10.03 16.76 -15.86
N SER A 90 -10.12 16.01 -16.97
CA SER A 90 -10.49 16.58 -18.26
C SER A 90 -11.90 17.20 -18.26
N HIS A 91 -12.86 16.58 -17.58
CA HIS A 91 -14.21 17.13 -17.43
C HIS A 91 -14.24 18.31 -16.46
N LEU A 92 -13.46 18.26 -15.38
CA LEU A 92 -13.36 19.36 -14.41
C LEU A 92 -12.81 20.65 -15.06
N ASP A 93 -11.92 20.52 -16.05
CA ASP A 93 -11.36 21.65 -16.79
C ASP A 93 -12.36 22.31 -17.76
N LEU A 94 -13.40 21.57 -18.17
CA LEU A 94 -14.48 22.09 -19.02
C LEU A 94 -15.59 22.77 -18.20
N LEU A 95 -15.61 22.59 -16.88
CA LEU A 95 -16.64 23.19 -16.04
C LEU A 95 -16.44 24.70 -15.86
N PRO A 96 -17.55 25.45 -15.65
CA PRO A 96 -17.48 26.85 -15.25
C PRO A 96 -16.58 27.05 -14.02
N ARG A 97 -15.88 28.19 -13.93
CA ARG A 97 -14.90 28.46 -12.86
C ARG A 97 -15.54 28.68 -11.48
N GLU A 98 -16.85 28.79 -11.43
CA GLU A 98 -17.68 28.88 -10.24
C GLU A 98 -17.35 27.75 -9.28
N GLN A 99 -16.94 28.14 -8.07
CA GLN A 99 -16.45 27.22 -7.06
C GLN A 99 -17.51 26.17 -6.67
N SER A 100 -18.78 26.56 -6.58
CA SER A 100 -19.88 25.66 -6.21
C SER A 100 -20.05 24.51 -7.19
N THR A 101 -20.03 24.79 -8.49
CA THR A 101 -20.16 23.79 -9.57
C THR A 101 -19.00 22.81 -9.53
N ARG A 102 -17.75 23.32 -9.47
CA ARG A 102 -16.54 22.49 -9.43
C ARG A 102 -16.46 21.64 -8.16
N ILE A 103 -16.80 22.21 -7.00
CA ILE A 103 -16.87 21.45 -5.73
C ILE A 103 -17.93 20.36 -5.80
N GLY A 104 -19.11 20.64 -6.36
CA GLY A 104 -20.16 19.63 -6.56
C GLY A 104 -19.67 18.44 -7.37
N PHE A 105 -19.00 18.71 -8.49
CA PHE A 105 -18.42 17.68 -9.34
C PHE A 105 -17.29 16.90 -8.66
N ILE A 106 -16.38 17.58 -7.95
CA ILE A 106 -15.33 16.93 -7.14
C ILE A 106 -15.96 15.99 -6.10
N ARG A 107 -17.00 16.45 -5.39
CA ARG A 107 -17.69 15.64 -4.38
C ARG A 107 -18.37 14.42 -4.97
N GLN A 108 -18.97 14.53 -6.15
CA GLN A 108 -19.56 13.39 -6.86
C GLN A 108 -18.49 12.36 -7.24
N PHE A 109 -17.34 12.81 -7.73
CA PHE A 109 -16.22 11.92 -8.02
C PHE A 109 -15.72 11.21 -6.75
N LEU A 110 -15.48 11.94 -5.66
CA LEU A 110 -15.06 11.36 -4.39
C LEU A 110 -16.10 10.37 -3.83
N LEU A 111 -17.39 10.70 -3.88
CA LEU A 111 -18.47 9.80 -3.48
C LEU A 111 -18.47 8.51 -4.30
N SER A 112 -18.17 8.60 -5.60
CA SER A 112 -18.06 7.41 -6.46
C SER A 112 -16.91 6.49 -6.02
N LEU A 113 -15.76 7.06 -5.61
CA LEU A 113 -14.64 6.28 -5.07
C LEU A 113 -15.00 5.62 -3.75
N GLU A 114 -15.63 6.37 -2.84
CA GLU A 114 -16.07 5.85 -1.56
C GLU A 114 -17.08 4.70 -1.72
N ASN A 115 -18.05 4.85 -2.62
CA ASN A 115 -19.03 3.79 -2.92
C ASN A 115 -18.36 2.52 -3.44
N ARG A 116 -17.34 2.65 -4.31
CA ARG A 116 -16.57 1.49 -4.79
C ARG A 116 -15.77 0.84 -3.66
N ALA A 117 -15.19 1.63 -2.76
CA ALA A 117 -14.51 1.11 -1.59
C ALA A 117 -15.46 0.37 -0.64
N ARG A 118 -16.66 0.91 -0.39
CA ARG A 118 -17.71 0.24 0.40
C ARG A 118 -18.15 -1.08 -0.24
N ALA A 119 -18.37 -1.09 -1.56
CA ALA A 119 -18.71 -2.31 -2.29
C ALA A 119 -17.59 -3.36 -2.18
N PHE A 120 -16.33 -2.93 -2.28
CA PHE A 120 -15.18 -3.80 -2.10
C PHE A 120 -15.10 -4.39 -0.69
N ILE A 121 -15.25 -3.57 0.36
CA ILE A 121 -15.30 -4.02 1.76
C ILE A 121 -16.42 -5.04 1.97
N MET A 122 -17.62 -4.75 1.45
CA MET A 122 -18.78 -5.62 1.59
C MET A 122 -18.55 -6.97 0.91
N TYR A 123 -18.02 -6.97 -0.31
CA TYR A 123 -17.65 -8.19 -1.02
C TYR A 123 -16.62 -9.01 -0.23
N VAL A 124 -15.58 -8.37 0.30
CA VAL A 124 -14.56 -9.05 1.12
C VAL A 124 -15.21 -9.71 2.33
N LYS A 125 -16.07 -8.99 3.05
CA LYS A 125 -16.79 -9.51 4.22
C LYS A 125 -17.64 -10.72 3.87
N ASP A 126 -18.42 -10.63 2.80
CA ASP A 126 -19.34 -11.70 2.42
C ASP A 126 -18.59 -12.94 1.91
N ALA A 127 -17.56 -12.75 1.09
CA ALA A 127 -16.75 -13.85 0.56
C ALA A 127 -15.86 -14.51 1.63
N SER A 128 -15.57 -13.82 2.73
CA SER A 128 -14.75 -14.35 3.85
C SER A 128 -15.58 -15.06 4.92
N LYS A 129 -16.93 -15.03 4.84
CA LYS A 129 -17.79 -15.76 5.78
C LYS A 129 -17.61 -17.28 5.58
N PRO A 130 -17.48 -18.07 6.67
CA PRO A 130 -17.51 -19.52 6.57
C PRO A 130 -18.84 -19.99 5.97
N ARG A 131 -18.83 -20.99 5.10
CA ARG A 131 -20.06 -21.62 4.59
C ARG A 131 -20.55 -22.69 5.55
N ASP A 132 -21.84 -22.95 5.54
CA ASP A 132 -22.43 -24.06 6.29
C ASP A 132 -21.79 -25.38 5.84
N GLY A 133 -21.11 -26.06 6.77
CA GLY A 133 -20.39 -27.31 6.51
C GLY A 133 -18.87 -27.18 6.33
N ASP A 134 -18.31 -25.97 6.35
CA ASP A 134 -16.86 -25.78 6.35
C ASP A 134 -16.24 -26.28 7.67
N LYS A 135 -15.17 -27.07 7.57
CA LYS A 135 -14.33 -27.40 8.73
C LYS A 135 -13.81 -26.09 9.32
N GLN A 136 -13.88 -25.93 10.65
CA GLN A 136 -13.53 -24.72 11.41
C GLN A 136 -12.03 -24.36 11.35
N HIS A 137 -11.48 -24.14 10.16
CA HIS A 137 -10.18 -23.53 9.97
C HIS A 137 -10.39 -22.08 9.54
N ALA A 138 -9.58 -21.17 10.08
CA ALA A 138 -9.67 -19.73 9.87
C ALA A 138 -9.49 -19.26 8.41
N THR A 139 -9.31 -20.20 7.47
CA THR A 139 -9.13 -19.99 6.03
C THR A 139 -10.24 -20.63 5.18
N SER A 140 -11.35 -21.07 5.79
CA SER A 140 -12.43 -21.77 5.08
C SER A 140 -13.30 -20.88 4.18
N GLY A 141 -13.15 -19.56 4.23
CA GLY A 141 -13.89 -18.65 3.35
C GLY A 141 -13.44 -18.80 1.88
N GLY A 142 -14.40 -18.80 0.95
CA GLY A 142 -14.16 -18.76 -0.51
C GLY A 142 -13.55 -17.44 -1.02
N TRP A 143 -12.92 -16.65 -0.15
CA TRP A 143 -12.31 -15.37 -0.46
C TRP A 143 -11.18 -15.55 -1.48
N SER A 144 -11.22 -14.74 -2.52
CA SER A 144 -10.14 -14.63 -3.48
C SER A 144 -10.03 -13.20 -3.97
N LEU A 145 -8.82 -12.63 -3.88
CA LEU A 145 -8.54 -11.30 -4.39
C LEU A 145 -8.79 -11.20 -5.91
N SER A 146 -8.49 -12.26 -6.66
CA SER A 146 -8.75 -12.25 -8.11
C SER A 146 -10.25 -12.23 -8.41
N ALA A 147 -11.05 -12.99 -7.65
CA ALA A 147 -12.50 -13.00 -7.78
C ALA A 147 -13.12 -11.65 -7.42
N ALA A 148 -12.69 -11.05 -6.31
CA ALA A 148 -13.14 -9.72 -5.88
C ALA A 148 -12.81 -8.64 -6.91
N ARG A 149 -11.58 -8.66 -7.45
CA ARG A 149 -11.17 -7.70 -8.48
C ARG A 149 -11.96 -7.86 -9.77
N LYS A 150 -12.25 -9.10 -10.17
CA LYS A 150 -13.08 -9.38 -11.34
C LYS A 150 -14.54 -8.93 -11.13
N ALA A 151 -15.11 -9.19 -9.96
CA ALA A 151 -16.51 -8.85 -9.65
C ALA A 151 -16.78 -7.34 -9.57
N LEU A 152 -15.75 -6.53 -9.31
CA LEU A 152 -15.86 -5.07 -9.09
C LEU A 152 -15.13 -4.25 -10.17
N ASP A 153 -14.79 -4.89 -11.30
CA ASP A 153 -14.09 -4.29 -12.44
C ASP A 153 -12.81 -3.54 -12.02
N LEU A 154 -12.03 -4.14 -11.12
CA LEU A 154 -10.75 -3.63 -10.63
C LEU A 154 -9.57 -4.32 -11.34
N PHE A 155 -9.61 -4.34 -12.67
CA PHE A 155 -8.58 -4.98 -13.50
C PHE A 155 -7.25 -4.22 -13.44
N SER A 156 -7.29 -2.90 -13.61
CA SER A 156 -6.08 -2.08 -13.50
C SER A 156 -5.53 -2.06 -12.07
N GLU A 157 -4.21 -2.16 -11.96
CA GLU A 157 -3.48 -1.99 -10.71
C GLU A 157 -3.69 -0.61 -10.08
N THR A 158 -3.83 0.45 -10.89
CA THR A 158 -4.10 1.80 -10.39
C THR A 158 -5.50 1.88 -9.79
N SER A 159 -6.48 1.29 -10.48
CA SER A 159 -7.88 1.30 -10.05
C SER A 159 -8.05 0.57 -8.74
N PHE A 160 -7.43 -0.60 -8.66
CA PHE A 160 -7.42 -1.39 -7.45
C PHE A 160 -6.70 -0.67 -6.31
N ALA A 161 -5.54 -0.05 -6.57
CA ALA A 161 -4.80 0.67 -5.53
C ALA A 161 -5.58 1.85 -4.95
N ILE A 162 -6.29 2.63 -5.79
CA ILE A 162 -7.13 3.74 -5.33
C ILE A 162 -8.28 3.21 -4.47
N VAL A 163 -8.99 2.18 -4.94
CA VAL A 163 -10.13 1.60 -4.20
C VAL A 163 -9.67 0.94 -2.90
N LEU A 164 -8.51 0.28 -2.89
CA LEU A 164 -7.95 -0.33 -1.68
C LEU A 164 -7.52 0.72 -0.66
N ALA A 165 -6.86 1.81 -1.10
CA ALA A 165 -6.47 2.90 -0.20
C ALA A 165 -7.71 3.57 0.43
N GLU A 166 -8.76 3.77 -0.36
CA GLU A 166 -10.02 4.31 0.14
C GLU A 166 -10.76 3.33 1.05
N ALA A 167 -10.70 2.02 0.75
CA ALA A 167 -11.25 0.99 1.60
C ALA A 167 -10.55 0.91 2.95
N GLU A 168 -9.22 1.04 2.97
CA GLU A 168 -8.45 1.13 4.20
C GLU A 168 -8.85 2.34 5.05
N ARG A 169 -9.01 3.51 4.43
CA ARG A 169 -9.46 4.73 5.12
C ARG A 169 -10.81 4.53 5.82
N LEU A 170 -11.71 3.75 5.20
CA LEU A 170 -13.04 3.45 5.75
C LEU A 170 -13.03 2.31 6.76
N GLN A 171 -12.17 1.31 6.56
CA GLN A 171 -12.01 0.15 7.43
C GLN A 171 -10.52 -0.19 7.54
N PRO A 172 -9.86 0.26 8.62
CA PRO A 172 -8.46 -0.07 8.88
C PRO A 172 -8.22 -1.58 8.89
N ASP A 173 -6.99 -1.96 8.56
CA ASP A 173 -6.46 -3.32 8.49
C ASP A 173 -7.01 -4.19 7.33
N ILE A 174 -7.89 -3.66 6.48
CA ILE A 174 -8.44 -4.44 5.37
C ILE A 174 -7.37 -4.80 4.34
N ALA A 175 -6.43 -3.90 4.04
CA ALA A 175 -5.34 -4.20 3.13
C ALA A 175 -4.43 -5.29 3.71
N GLN A 176 -4.13 -5.23 5.01
CA GLN A 176 -3.33 -6.24 5.68
C GLN A 176 -4.02 -7.61 5.61
N PHE A 177 -5.32 -7.67 5.92
CA PHE A 177 -6.13 -8.88 5.76
C PHE A 177 -6.05 -9.45 4.33
N ILE A 178 -6.24 -8.62 3.31
CA ILE A 178 -6.24 -9.04 1.90
C ILE A 178 -4.91 -9.68 1.51
N TYR A 179 -3.79 -9.09 1.94
CA TYR A 179 -2.48 -9.56 1.55
C TYR A 179 -1.92 -10.68 2.44
N ASP A 180 -2.37 -10.80 3.69
CA ASP A 180 -2.04 -11.93 4.56
C ASP A 180 -2.81 -13.20 4.16
N SER A 181 -4.07 -13.06 3.77
CA SER A 181 -4.87 -14.16 3.22
C SER A 181 -4.25 -14.74 1.94
N LYS A 182 -3.48 -13.94 1.18
CA LYS A 182 -2.73 -14.42 0.01
C LYS A 182 -1.43 -15.17 0.36
N ARG A 183 -0.89 -15.02 1.57
CA ARG A 183 0.37 -15.69 2.00
C ARG A 183 0.14 -17.08 2.60
N ARG A 184 -1.11 -17.42 2.92
CA ARG A 184 -1.49 -18.70 3.55
C ARG A 184 -2.02 -19.74 2.56
N LEU A 185 -1.94 -19.45 1.26
CA LEU A 185 -2.17 -20.36 0.13
C LEU A 185 -0.85 -20.51 -0.64
#